data_AF-A0A6P0J1R3-F1
#
_entry.id   AF-A0A6P0J1R3-F1
#
_cell.length_a   1.000
_cell.length_b   1.000
_cell.length_c   1.000
_cell.angle_alpha   90.00
_cell.angle_beta   90.00
_cell.angle_gamma   90.00
#
_symmetry.space_group_name_H-M   'P 1'
#
loop_
_entity.id
_entity.type
_entity.pdbx_description
1 polymer ?
#
loop_
_entity_poly.entity_id
_entity_poly.type
_entity_poly.pdbx_seq_one_letter_code
_entity_poly.pdbx_strand_id
1 'polypeptide(L)' 'MSLAVALNQAQFWLRNATTEELQQFTSNLPLDLNQQEELDDWFDDLTAIDKPFHNPYYWAAFCAIGQ' A
#
# COMPACT_ATOMS: atom_id res chain seq x y z
N MET A 1 -10.25 8.70 -16.80
CA MET A 1 -10.53 7.62 -15.83
C MET A 1 -11.37 8.22 -14.71
N SER A 2 -12.48 7.60 -14.30
CA SER A 2 -13.28 8.14 -13.19
C SER A 2 -12.59 7.86 -11.86
N LEU A 3 -12.83 8.70 -10.85
CA LEU A 3 -12.30 8.53 -9.50
C LEU A 3 -12.58 7.13 -8.95
N ALA A 4 -13.79 6.63 -9.17
CA ALA A 4 -14.20 5.29 -8.74
C ALA A 4 -13.35 4.18 -9.39
N VAL A 5 -13.01 4.31 -10.67
CA VAL A 5 -12.15 3.32 -11.37
C VAL A 5 -10.71 3.40 -10.85
N ALA A 6 -10.18 4.60 -10.61
CA ALA A 6 -8.84 4.77 -10.05
C ALA A 6 -8.72 4.20 -8.64
N LEU A 7 -9.71 4.47 -7.79
CA LEU A 7 -9.74 3.96 -6.42
C LEU A 7 -9.82 2.43 -6.41
N ASN A 8 -10.72 1.86 -7.23
CA ASN A 8 -10.86 0.41 -7.36
C ASN A 8 -9.53 -0.24 -7.79
N GLN A 9 -8.84 0.32 -8.79
CA GLN A 9 -7.56 -0.21 -9.26
C GLN A 9 -6.46 -0.11 -8.19
N ALA A 10 -6.38 1.00 -7.47
CA ALA A 10 -5.42 1.18 -6.38
C ALA A 10 -5.65 0.18 -5.24
N GLN A 11 -6.92 -0.06 -4.88
CA GLN A 11 -7.31 -1.04 -3.86
C GLN A 11 -6.92 -2.46 -4.26
N PHE A 12 -7.19 -2.86 -5.51
CA PHE A 12 -6.79 -4.18 -6.00
C PHE A 12 -5.28 -4.35 -6.06
N TRP A 13 -4.54 -3.30 -6.45
CA TRP A 13 -3.07 -3.35 -6.42
C TRP A 13 -2.58 -3.56 -4.99
N LEU A 14 -2.97 -2.69 -4.06
CA LEU A 14 -2.50 -2.72 -2.67
C LEU A 14 -2.83 -4.04 -1.97
N ARG A 15 -4.03 -4.60 -2.22
CA ARG A 15 -4.47 -5.89 -1.67
C ARG A 15 -3.59 -7.07 -2.12
N ASN A 16 -3.05 -6.99 -3.34
CA ASN A 16 -2.30 -8.09 -3.94
C ASN A 16 -0.79 -7.90 -3.85
N ALA A 17 -0.34 -6.67 -3.59
CA ALA A 17 1.06 -6.30 -3.52
C ALA A 17 1.81 -7.12 -2.46
N THR A 18 2.97 -7.64 -2.84
CA THR A 18 3.91 -8.25 -1.91
C THR A 18 4.72 -7.19 -1.16
N THR A 19 5.36 -7.57 -0.07
CA THR A 19 6.34 -6.74 0.64
C THR A 19 7.41 -6.19 -0.30
N GLU A 20 7.94 -7.01 -1.22
CA GLU A 20 8.93 -6.56 -2.21
C GLU A 20 8.38 -5.49 -3.17
N GLU A 21 7.16 -5.69 -3.69
CA GLU A 21 6.50 -4.71 -4.57
C GLU A 21 6.22 -3.40 -3.83
N LEU A 22 5.90 -3.47 -2.54
CA LEU A 22 5.70 -2.32 -1.68
C LEU A 22 7.00 -1.56 -1.43
N GLN A 23 8.10 -2.24 -1.11
CA GLN A 23 9.43 -1.63 -0.96
C GLN A 23 9.86 -0.90 -2.23
N GLN A 24 9.69 -1.55 -3.39
CA GLN A 24 9.98 -0.93 -4.68
C GLN A 24 9.12 0.33 -4.91
N PHE A 25 7.82 0.25 -4.61
CA PHE A 25 6.93 1.40 -4.73
C PHE A 25 7.33 2.55 -3.79
N THR A 26 7.59 2.27 -2.51
CA THR A 26 7.90 3.29 -1.51
C THR A 26 9.25 3.96 -1.74
N SER A 27 10.23 3.24 -2.31
CA SER A 27 11.54 3.81 -2.68
C SER A 27 11.47 4.98 -3.67
N ASN A 28 10.36 5.09 -4.42
CA ASN A 28 10.13 6.16 -5.39
C ASN A 28 9.35 7.35 -4.80
N LEU A 29 8.93 7.28 -3.54
CA LEU A 29 8.17 8.34 -2.88
C LEU A 29 9.12 9.40 -2.29
N PRO A 30 8.74 10.68 -2.33
CA PRO A 30 9.53 11.77 -1.76
C PRO A 30 9.34 11.83 -0.23
N LEU A 31 9.85 10.81 0.47
CA LEU A 31 9.77 10.68 1.93
C LEU A 31 10.94 11.38 2.61
N ASP A 32 10.70 11.95 3.79
CA ASP A 32 11.79 12.42 4.64
C ASP A 32 12.54 11.25 5.31
N LEU A 33 13.68 11.54 5.94
CA LEU A 33 14.53 10.51 6.54
C LEU A 33 13.82 9.70 7.63
N ASN A 34 13.00 10.35 8.46
CA ASN A 34 12.30 9.66 9.55
C ASN A 34 11.24 8.72 8.97
N GLN A 35 10.52 9.15 7.92
CA GLN A 35 9.54 8.33 7.23
C GLN A 35 10.16 7.13 6.51
N GLN A 36 11.38 7.27 6.00
CA GLN A 36 12.13 6.17 5.39
C GLN A 36 12.54 5.16 6.47
N GLU A 37 13.12 5.62 7.59
CA GLU A 37 13.51 4.75 8.70
C GLU A 37 12.31 3.98 9.28
N GLU A 38 11.17 4.64 9.50
CA GLU A 38 9.95 3.95 9.98
C GLU A 38 9.43 2.89 9.00
N LEU A 39 9.57 3.12 7.69
CA LEU A 39 9.19 2.13 6.68
C LEU A 39 10.16 0.96 6.63
N ASP A 40 11.46 1.22 6.69
CA ASP A 40 12.49 0.19 6.68
C ASP A 40 12.34 -0.73 7.90
N ASP A 41 12.16 -0.14 9.10
CA ASP A 41 11.86 -0.90 10.34
C ASP A 41 10.60 -1.75 10.20
N TRP A 42 9.53 -1.21 9.60
CA TRP A 42 8.29 -1.97 9.37
C TRP A 42 8.49 -3.12 8.37
N PHE A 43 9.32 -2.92 7.34
CA PHE A 43 9.61 -3.93 6.34
C PHE A 43 10.50 -5.06 6.85
N ASP A 44 11.41 -4.78 7.78
CA ASP A 44 12.29 -5.78 8.40
C ASP A 44 11.51 -6.86 9.18
N ASP A 45 10.30 -6.52 9.66
CA ASP A 45 9.39 -7.45 10.33
C ASP A 45 8.60 -8.36 9.37
N LEU A 46 8.70 -8.14 8.06
CA LEU A 46 7.92 -8.83 7.03
C LEU A 46 8.78 -9.73 6.15
N THR A 47 8.20 -10.85 5.68
CA THR A 47 8.83 -11.64 4.62
C THR A 47 8.54 -11.03 3.25
N ALA A 48 9.44 -11.22 2.28
CA ALA A 48 9.33 -10.66 0.93
C ALA A 48 8.02 -11.05 0.21
N ILE A 49 7.46 -12.22 0.52
CA ILE A 49 6.24 -12.76 -0.10
C ILE A 49 4.96 -12.42 0.66
N ASP A 50 5.06 -11.78 1.83
CA ASP A 50 3.89 -11.39 2.59
C ASP A 50 3.06 -10.36 1.83
N LYS A 51 1.74 -10.40 2.07
CA LYS A 51 0.76 -9.47 1.51
C LYS A 51 0.11 -8.71 2.65
N PRO A 52 0.78 -7.70 3.22
CA PRO A 52 0.37 -7.09 4.48
C PRO A 52 -1.04 -6.48 4.42
N PHE A 53 -1.50 -6.06 3.24
CA PHE A 53 -2.81 -5.44 3.04
C PHE A 53 -3.86 -6.39 2.41
N HIS A 54 -3.61 -7.70 2.41
CA HIS A 54 -4.53 -8.68 1.79
C HIS A 54 -5.91 -8.73 2.46
N ASN A 55 -5.95 -8.55 3.79
CA ASN A 55 -7.15 -8.70 4.59
C ASN A 55 -8.14 -7.54 4.35
N PRO A 56 -9.45 -7.82 4.18
CA PRO A 56 -10.52 -6.81 4.14
C PRO A 56 -10.49 -5.72 5.21
N TYR A 57 -9.97 -6.05 6.38
CA TYR A 57 -9.76 -5.13 7.49
C TYR A 57 -9.05 -3.82 7.08
N TYR A 58 -8.02 -3.91 6.23
CA TYR A 58 -7.18 -2.77 5.87
C TYR A 58 -7.84 -1.77 4.90
N TRP A 59 -8.95 -2.15 4.27
CA TRP A 59 -9.59 -1.32 3.24
C TRP A 59 -11.08 -1.05 3.46
N ALA A 60 -11.65 -1.49 4.58
CA ALA A 60 -13.04 -1.23 4.92
C ALA A 60 -13.40 0.28 4.98
N ALA A 61 -12.42 1.16 5.19
CA ALA A 61 -12.60 2.62 5.24
C ALA A 61 -12.45 3.33 3.88
N PHE A 62 -11.96 2.65 2.85
CA PHE A 62 -11.75 3.27 1.53
C PHE A 62 -12.97 3.00 0.65
N CYS A 63 -13.93 3.92 0.66
CA CYS A 63 -15.04 3.90 -0.28
C CYS A 63 -15.09 5.22 -1.06
N ALA A 64 -15.43 5.13 -2.35
CA ALA A 64 -15.75 6.33 -3.11
C ALA A 64 -17.10 6.86 -2.59
N ILE A 65 -17.05 7.83 -1.67
CA ILE A 65 -18.21 8.65 -1.36
C ILE A 65 -18.50 9.49 -2.61
N GLY A 66 -19.57 9.14 -3.31
CA GLY A 66 -20.02 9.84 -4.51
C GLY A 66 -20.32 11.32 -4.20
N GLN A 67 -20.13 12.18 -5.20
CA GLN A 67 -20.76 13.50 -5.24
C GLN A 67 -22.18 13.37 -5.79
#